data_AF-A0A5C7P272-F1
#
_entry.id   AF-A0A5C7P272-F1
#
_cell.length_a   1.000
_cell.length_b   1.000
_cell.length_c   1.000
_cell.angle_alpha   90.00
_cell.angle_beta   90.00
_cell.angle_gamma   90.00
#
_symmetry.space_group_name_H-M   'P 1'
#
loop_
_entity.id
_entity.type
_entity.pdbx_description
1 polymer ?
#
loop_
_entity_poly.entity_id
_entity_poly.type
_entity_poly.pdbx_seq_one_letter_code
_entity_poly.pdbx_strand_id
1 'polypeptide(L)'
;MAAVNIVTASGGTISQTPSGTIQAAIDALPRVLNHAVTINIGAGAIAGFTVAGFTGSGSITFVGTMATVTPTTGSASGTAAASTSSTILKGSSWTVNDFQDKFLSNTTRSTVRPIKSNTATDIITHTIASQASGDSFAVVSPSSDVGDIVVSGCKVAVTLQNLDINSLTCDDNRHLTVTRCLFQNSDADGSVYSQDDRRLTITDCVFKSDADVVTDGTDRVTVHTSVVHVGQVSVSLAKKLSTEIYANACTASALVMDGCLYSELDFEAVSSTATPLVISDCPSVTTRNNGLVGSSNSGAPYGIDVSGNSHVNIGSYNTLSGGTGDVICDGMTGAAVTMYANIAASGGTLVGDRASIVYGSAYGTITKKYIESAGDIRAVTTLFYGFEGWTYSAVTAFAGGGQASATLVGATMTDVTVCASAGDSIKLYPDYSAAGRRMLIRNSTANAVNIFPGTGGQINSLGVNNAYSLAAGYSVWIVSTSGTTFKTYGLSVNA
;
A
#
# COMPACT_ATOMS: atom_id res chain seq x y z
N MET A 1 6.46 20.18 -39.78
CA MET A 1 5.30 19.27 -39.70
C MET A 1 5.83 17.89 -39.39
N ALA A 2 5.38 17.28 -38.29
CA ALA A 2 5.71 15.89 -37.99
C ALA A 2 5.13 14.98 -39.09
N ALA A 3 5.86 13.95 -39.50
CA ALA A 3 5.34 12.98 -40.46
C ALA A 3 4.23 12.13 -39.79
N VAL A 4 3.10 11.97 -40.47
CA VAL A 4 2.00 11.08 -40.04
C VAL A 4 1.91 9.92 -41.03
N ASN A 5 2.02 8.69 -40.53
CA ASN A 5 1.96 7.47 -41.35
C ASN A 5 0.85 6.55 -40.84
N ILE A 6 -0.10 6.21 -41.72
CA ILE A 6 -1.20 5.29 -41.41
C ILE A 6 -0.78 3.87 -41.81
N VAL A 7 -0.88 2.94 -40.87
CA VAL A 7 -0.62 1.51 -41.09
C VAL A 7 -1.88 0.74 -40.71
N THR A 8 -2.43 -0.04 -41.66
CA THR A 8 -3.59 -0.91 -41.38
C THR A 8 -3.14 -2.35 -41.22
N ALA A 9 -3.80 -3.09 -40.31
CA ALA A 9 -3.39 -4.45 -39.93
C ALA A 9 -3.52 -5.50 -41.07
N SER A 10 -4.25 -5.22 -42.15
CA SER A 10 -4.42 -6.16 -43.27
C SER A 10 -3.24 -6.16 -44.27
N GLY A 11 -2.07 -5.63 -43.88
CA GLY A 11 -0.86 -5.62 -44.70
C GLY A 11 -0.89 -4.64 -45.89
N GLY A 12 -2.05 -4.03 -46.16
CA GLY A 12 -2.15 -2.89 -47.05
C GLY A 12 -1.70 -1.64 -46.30
N THR A 13 -0.46 -1.21 -46.51
CA THR A 13 -0.13 0.19 -46.24
C THR A 13 -1.03 1.00 -47.15
N ILE A 14 -2.02 1.70 -46.58
CA ILE A 14 -2.64 2.81 -47.29
C ILE A 14 -1.55 3.88 -47.27
N SER A 15 -0.55 3.72 -48.14
CA SER A 15 0.57 4.65 -48.32
C SER A 15 0.00 5.88 -48.99
N GLN A 16 -0.81 6.61 -48.23
CA GLN A 16 -1.12 7.98 -48.57
C GLN A 16 0.19 8.74 -48.43
N THR A 17 0.43 9.64 -49.37
CA THR A 17 1.35 10.77 -49.16
C THR A 17 1.10 11.30 -47.75
N PRO A 18 2.14 11.52 -46.92
CA PRO A 18 1.97 11.88 -45.51
C PRO A 18 0.84 12.89 -45.36
N SER A 19 -0.24 12.52 -44.67
CA SER A 19 -1.36 13.43 -44.48
C SER A 19 -0.83 14.65 -43.73
N GLY A 20 -1.18 15.86 -44.20
CA GLY A 20 -0.62 17.09 -43.61
C GLY A 20 -0.89 17.23 -42.10
N THR A 21 -1.94 16.55 -41.59
CA THR A 21 -2.34 16.53 -40.17
C THR A 21 -2.80 15.14 -39.71
N ILE A 22 -2.84 14.92 -38.39
CA ILE A 22 -3.45 13.73 -37.78
C ILE A 22 -4.96 13.71 -38.00
N GLN A 23 -5.63 14.86 -37.93
CA GLN A 23 -7.07 14.94 -38.15
C GLN A 23 -7.46 14.44 -39.55
N ALA A 24 -6.70 14.80 -40.59
CA ALA A 24 -6.94 14.31 -41.94
C ALA A 24 -6.79 12.78 -42.04
N ALA A 25 -5.87 12.18 -41.27
CA ALA A 25 -5.73 10.72 -41.20
C ALA A 25 -6.94 10.07 -40.54
N ILE A 26 -7.47 10.65 -39.46
CA ILE A 26 -8.67 10.16 -38.76
C ILE A 26 -9.90 10.27 -39.67
N ASP A 27 -10.08 11.38 -40.36
CA ASP A 27 -11.23 11.65 -41.23
C ASP A 27 -11.26 10.72 -42.46
N ALA A 28 -10.10 10.18 -42.86
CA ALA A 28 -9.99 9.20 -43.93
C ALA A 28 -10.41 7.77 -43.53
N LEU A 29 -10.57 7.49 -42.23
CA LEU A 29 -10.96 6.17 -41.75
C LEU A 29 -12.48 5.93 -41.91
N PRO A 30 -12.91 4.70 -42.24
CA PRO A 30 -14.33 4.37 -42.21
C PRO A 30 -14.85 4.41 -40.76
N ARG A 31 -16.05 4.98 -40.56
CA ARG A 31 -16.66 5.09 -39.22
C ARG A 31 -17.03 3.74 -38.59
N VAL A 32 -17.13 2.69 -39.38
CA VAL A 32 -17.27 1.31 -38.92
C VAL A 32 -15.94 0.59 -39.14
N LEU A 33 -15.20 0.37 -38.05
CA LEU A 33 -13.92 -0.34 -38.05
C LEU A 33 -14.11 -1.77 -37.57
N ASN A 34 -13.74 -2.73 -38.42
CA ASN A 34 -13.74 -4.16 -38.08
C ASN A 34 -12.31 -4.75 -38.01
N HIS A 35 -11.29 -3.89 -38.07
CA HIS A 35 -9.88 -4.25 -38.00
C HIS A 35 -9.12 -3.21 -37.16
N ALA A 36 -7.87 -3.52 -36.82
CA ALA A 36 -7.00 -2.59 -36.11
C ALA A 36 -6.34 -1.60 -37.08
N VAL A 37 -6.31 -0.33 -36.68
CA VAL A 37 -5.65 0.78 -37.38
C VAL A 37 -4.58 1.36 -36.47
N THR A 38 -3.37 1.57 -37.00
CA THR A 38 -2.28 2.25 -36.29
C THR A 38 -1.93 3.55 -37.03
N ILE A 39 -1.90 4.67 -36.32
CA ILE A 39 -1.44 5.96 -36.81
C ILE A 39 -0.12 6.27 -36.10
N ASN A 40 0.98 6.20 -36.85
CA ASN A 40 2.29 6.56 -36.35
C ASN A 40 2.50 8.08 -36.46
N ILE A 41 2.97 8.66 -35.39
CA ILE A 41 3.15 10.09 -35.21
C ILE A 41 4.65 10.36 -35.04
N GLY A 42 5.23 11.13 -35.96
CA GLY A 42 6.64 11.53 -35.91
C GLY A 42 6.95 12.45 -34.73
N ALA A 43 8.23 12.72 -34.52
CA ALA A 43 8.68 13.69 -33.52
C ALA A 43 8.35 15.14 -33.92
N GLY A 44 8.24 16.01 -32.93
CA GLY A 44 8.00 17.45 -33.05
C GLY A 44 6.65 17.89 -32.48
N ALA A 45 6.41 19.21 -32.52
CA ALA A 45 5.15 19.82 -32.12
C ALA A 45 4.05 19.54 -33.14
N ILE A 46 2.89 19.13 -32.64
CA ILE A 46 1.76 18.61 -33.39
C ILE A 46 0.49 19.22 -32.80
N ALA A 47 -0.37 19.73 -33.68
CA ALA A 47 -1.67 20.23 -33.26
C ALA A 47 -2.51 19.09 -32.65
N GLY A 48 -3.37 19.47 -31.69
CA GLY A 48 -4.40 18.58 -31.15
C GLY A 48 -5.33 17.98 -32.21
N PHE A 49 -6.06 16.94 -31.85
CA PHE A 49 -6.97 16.24 -32.77
C PHE A 49 -8.16 15.60 -32.06
N THR A 50 -9.21 15.30 -32.83
CA THR A 50 -10.45 14.70 -32.33
C THR A 50 -10.72 13.34 -32.97
N VAL A 51 -10.96 12.33 -32.12
CA VAL A 51 -11.36 10.97 -32.49
C VAL A 51 -12.82 10.77 -32.06
N ALA A 52 -13.75 10.73 -33.01
CA ALA A 52 -15.17 10.68 -32.66
C ALA A 52 -16.00 9.67 -33.48
N GLY A 53 -16.97 9.05 -32.79
CA GLY A 53 -18.07 8.31 -33.43
C GLY A 53 -17.69 7.01 -34.14
N PHE A 54 -16.56 6.40 -33.81
CA PHE A 54 -16.16 5.12 -34.40
C PHE A 54 -16.90 3.95 -33.76
N THR A 55 -17.38 3.02 -34.59
CA THR A 55 -18.11 1.81 -34.19
C THR A 55 -17.49 0.54 -34.80
N GLY A 56 -17.96 -0.64 -34.39
CA GLY A 56 -17.46 -1.94 -34.88
C GLY A 56 -16.63 -2.71 -33.85
N SER A 57 -15.89 -3.71 -34.31
CA SER A 57 -15.06 -4.60 -33.46
C SER A 57 -13.56 -4.33 -33.54
N GLY A 58 -13.14 -3.33 -34.34
CA GLY A 58 -11.76 -2.94 -34.52
C GLY A 58 -11.20 -2.08 -33.39
N SER A 59 -10.04 -1.46 -33.66
CA SER A 59 -9.37 -0.54 -32.74
C SER A 59 -8.58 0.54 -33.49
N ILE A 60 -8.31 1.65 -32.83
CA ILE A 60 -7.45 2.72 -33.32
C ILE A 60 -6.31 2.92 -32.31
N THR A 61 -5.07 2.88 -32.77
CA THR A 61 -3.87 3.11 -31.95
C THR A 61 -3.08 4.27 -32.52
N PHE A 62 -2.83 5.29 -31.70
CA PHE A 62 -1.94 6.40 -32.01
C PHE A 62 -0.60 6.15 -31.32
N VAL A 63 0.49 6.12 -32.09
CA VAL A 63 1.82 5.78 -31.57
C VAL A 63 2.79 6.93 -31.87
N GLY A 64 3.21 7.63 -30.82
CA GLY A 64 4.26 8.63 -30.89
C GLY A 64 5.67 8.04 -30.93
N THR A 65 6.63 8.91 -31.20
CA THR A 65 8.06 8.57 -31.25
C THR A 65 8.70 8.80 -29.89
N MET A 66 9.43 7.81 -29.38
CA MET A 66 10.30 7.98 -28.21
C MET A 66 11.70 8.39 -28.68
N ALA A 67 12.29 9.39 -28.04
CA ALA A 67 13.66 9.83 -28.28
C ALA A 67 14.54 9.56 -27.05
N THR A 68 15.80 9.19 -27.29
CA THR A 68 16.79 9.07 -26.21
C THR A 68 17.03 10.43 -25.56
N VAL A 69 17.02 10.46 -24.23
CA VAL A 69 17.35 11.65 -23.44
C VAL A 69 18.86 11.80 -23.38
N THR A 70 19.39 13.00 -23.56
CA THR A 70 20.80 13.30 -23.29
C THR A 70 20.88 14.00 -21.94
N PRO A 71 21.44 13.37 -20.89
CA PRO A 71 21.57 14.01 -19.59
C PRO A 71 22.63 15.12 -19.65
N THR A 72 22.57 16.06 -18.70
CA THR A 72 23.55 17.14 -18.61
C THR A 72 24.97 16.60 -18.39
N THR A 73 25.09 15.52 -17.63
CA THR A 73 26.34 14.76 -17.44
C THR A 73 26.05 13.26 -17.51
N GLY A 74 27.08 12.44 -17.71
CA GLY A 74 26.94 10.98 -17.65
C GLY A 74 26.31 10.35 -18.91
N SER A 75 25.74 9.16 -18.76
CA SER A 75 25.14 8.38 -19.85
C SER A 75 23.67 8.08 -19.55
N ALA A 76 22.79 8.27 -20.52
CA ALA A 76 21.40 7.83 -20.48
C ALA A 76 21.21 6.37 -20.94
N SER A 77 22.28 5.57 -20.96
CA SER A 77 22.21 4.16 -21.33
C SER A 77 23.15 3.31 -20.48
N GLY A 78 22.82 2.04 -20.33
CA GLY A 78 23.64 1.07 -19.59
C GLY A 78 23.03 -0.32 -19.54
N THR A 79 23.52 -1.15 -18.63
CA THR A 79 23.04 -2.53 -18.42
C THR A 79 22.45 -2.70 -17.03
N ALA A 80 21.38 -3.50 -16.91
CA ALA A 80 20.81 -3.82 -15.60
C ALA A 80 21.74 -4.74 -14.80
N ALA A 81 21.84 -4.46 -13.50
CA ALA A 81 22.35 -5.41 -12.52
C ALA A 81 21.32 -6.53 -12.24
N ALA A 82 21.79 -7.69 -11.77
CA ALA A 82 20.92 -8.75 -11.25
C ALA A 82 20.19 -8.26 -10.00
N SER A 83 18.92 -7.88 -10.11
CA SER A 83 18.09 -7.41 -8.99
C SER A 83 16.62 -7.62 -9.31
N THR A 84 15.84 -8.04 -8.30
CA THR A 84 14.41 -8.40 -8.43
C THR A 84 13.46 -7.25 -8.18
N SER A 85 13.94 -6.06 -7.80
CA SER A 85 13.06 -5.00 -7.25
C SER A 85 13.34 -3.59 -7.76
N SER A 86 14.51 -3.31 -8.35
CA SER A 86 14.86 -1.99 -8.90
C SER A 86 16.05 -2.08 -9.86
N THR A 87 15.99 -1.37 -11.00
CA THR A 87 17.01 -1.38 -12.05
C THR A 87 18.16 -0.43 -11.73
N ILE A 88 19.17 -0.90 -11.00
CA ILE A 88 20.39 -0.13 -10.76
C ILE A 88 21.19 0.01 -12.07
N LEU A 89 21.13 1.18 -12.70
CA LEU A 89 22.07 1.63 -13.72
C LEU A 89 23.26 2.31 -13.04
N LYS A 90 24.44 1.68 -13.05
CA LYS A 90 25.67 2.31 -12.52
C LYS A 90 26.37 3.09 -13.64
N GLY A 91 26.17 4.40 -13.68
CA GLY A 91 26.89 5.32 -14.56
C GLY A 91 27.23 6.60 -13.80
N SER A 92 28.51 6.97 -13.77
CA SER A 92 28.97 8.14 -13.02
C SER A 92 28.53 9.45 -13.69
N SER A 93 27.89 10.31 -12.88
CA SER A 93 27.54 11.73 -13.09
C SER A 93 26.19 12.04 -13.75
N TRP A 94 25.06 11.88 -13.07
CA TRP A 94 23.84 12.65 -13.34
C TRP A 94 23.34 13.30 -12.05
N THR A 95 22.54 14.36 -12.14
CA THR A 95 21.89 14.94 -10.96
C THR A 95 20.68 14.09 -10.54
N VAL A 96 20.24 14.24 -9.30
CA VAL A 96 19.03 13.58 -8.76
C VAL A 96 17.73 13.96 -9.51
N ASN A 97 17.80 14.94 -10.42
CA ASN A 97 16.66 15.44 -11.18
C ASN A 97 16.76 15.17 -12.70
N ASP A 98 17.91 14.72 -13.22
CA ASP A 98 18.13 14.63 -14.68
C ASP A 98 17.15 13.69 -15.39
N PHE A 99 16.63 12.69 -14.68
CA PHE A 99 15.72 11.68 -15.22
C PHE A 99 14.31 11.74 -14.62
N GLN A 100 13.98 12.81 -13.90
CA GLN A 100 12.61 13.10 -13.53
C GLN A 100 11.76 13.30 -14.80
N ASP A 101 10.53 12.79 -14.74
CA ASP A 101 9.56 12.81 -15.82
C ASP A 101 9.98 12.02 -17.08
N LYS A 102 10.95 11.10 -16.96
CA LYS A 102 11.44 10.27 -18.07
C LYS A 102 11.05 8.81 -17.92
N PHE A 103 11.33 8.04 -18.96
CA PHE A 103 11.07 6.61 -19.01
C PHE A 103 12.36 5.83 -19.17
N LEU A 104 12.40 4.65 -18.58
CA LEU A 104 13.43 3.66 -18.82
C LEU A 104 12.92 2.67 -19.89
N SER A 105 13.61 2.61 -21.02
CA SER A 105 13.36 1.64 -22.09
C SER A 105 14.33 0.47 -21.98
N ASN A 106 13.83 -0.74 -21.71
CA ASN A 106 14.58 -1.99 -21.89
C ASN A 106 14.62 -2.31 -23.38
N THR A 107 15.73 -2.01 -24.04
CA THR A 107 15.86 -2.22 -25.49
C THR A 107 15.96 -3.70 -25.85
N THR A 108 16.42 -4.54 -24.93
CA THR A 108 16.46 -6.01 -25.11
C THR A 108 15.06 -6.63 -25.15
N ARG A 109 14.09 -6.03 -24.45
CA ARG A 109 12.74 -6.62 -24.26
C ARG A 109 11.59 -5.79 -24.79
N SER A 110 11.90 -4.62 -25.35
CA SER A 110 10.90 -3.67 -25.84
C SER A 110 9.88 -3.26 -24.76
N THR A 111 10.32 -3.18 -23.51
CA THR A 111 9.50 -2.66 -22.40
C THR A 111 9.91 -1.24 -22.07
N VAL A 112 8.94 -0.41 -21.70
CA VAL A 112 9.16 0.97 -21.28
C VAL A 112 8.43 1.15 -19.94
N ARG A 113 9.09 1.78 -18.97
CA ARG A 113 8.53 2.08 -17.65
C ARG A 113 8.84 3.52 -17.24
N PRO A 114 7.93 4.20 -16.54
CA PRO A 114 8.27 5.45 -15.88
C PRO A 114 9.42 5.27 -14.91
N ILE A 115 10.29 6.28 -14.82
CA ILE A 115 11.29 6.37 -13.77
C ILE A 115 10.61 6.93 -12.53
N LYS A 116 10.60 6.16 -11.44
CA LYS A 116 10.05 6.55 -10.13
C LYS A 116 10.89 7.67 -9.54
N SER A 117 12.20 7.41 -9.42
CA SER A 117 13.17 8.32 -8.85
C SER A 117 14.57 7.95 -9.34
N ASN A 118 15.53 8.85 -9.16
CA ASN A 118 16.93 8.56 -9.40
C ASN A 118 17.82 9.21 -8.33
N THR A 119 18.88 8.51 -7.95
CA THR A 119 19.99 9.08 -7.18
C THR A 119 21.06 9.58 -8.15
N ALA A 120 22.25 9.96 -7.68
CA ALA A 120 23.40 10.24 -8.54
C ALA A 120 24.00 8.98 -9.19
N THR A 121 23.58 7.78 -8.77
CA THR A 121 24.17 6.49 -9.17
C THR A 121 23.16 5.41 -9.53
N ASP A 122 21.88 5.61 -9.25
CA ASP A 122 20.84 4.59 -9.39
C ASP A 122 19.59 5.21 -10.03
N ILE A 123 18.92 4.43 -10.88
CA ILE A 123 17.59 4.73 -11.39
C ILE A 123 16.62 3.73 -10.75
N ILE A 124 15.48 4.20 -10.27
CA ILE A 124 14.46 3.36 -9.67
C ILE A 124 13.24 3.38 -10.58
N THR A 125 12.71 2.20 -10.90
CA THR A 125 11.52 1.98 -11.73
C THR A 125 10.63 0.94 -11.05
N HIS A 126 9.40 0.76 -11.54
CA HIS A 126 8.63 -0.44 -11.18
C HIS A 126 9.31 -1.70 -11.70
N THR A 127 9.07 -2.83 -11.02
CA THR A 127 9.61 -4.13 -11.40
C THR A 127 9.26 -4.46 -12.85
N ILE A 128 10.30 -4.65 -13.67
CA ILE A 128 10.15 -5.15 -15.03
C ILE A 128 10.18 -6.67 -14.95
N ALA A 129 9.02 -7.30 -15.18
CA ALA A 129 8.91 -8.76 -15.15
C ALA A 129 10.01 -9.42 -15.99
N SER A 130 10.65 -10.41 -15.38
CA SER A 130 11.71 -11.23 -15.94
C SER A 130 13.07 -10.55 -16.17
N GLN A 131 13.27 -9.26 -15.83
CA GLN A 131 14.53 -8.52 -16.09
C GLN A 131 15.77 -9.35 -15.74
N ALA A 132 16.72 -9.43 -16.67
CA ALA A 132 17.95 -10.21 -16.50
C ALA A 132 19.16 -9.28 -16.36
N SER A 133 20.15 -9.75 -15.61
CA SER A 133 21.47 -9.10 -15.57
C SER A 133 22.02 -8.98 -16.98
N GLY A 134 22.45 -7.79 -17.38
CA GLY A 134 22.98 -7.52 -18.71
C GLY A 134 21.96 -7.07 -19.76
N ASP A 135 20.65 -7.04 -19.46
CA ASP A 135 19.67 -6.36 -20.31
C ASP A 135 20.13 -4.92 -20.58
N SER A 136 20.00 -4.45 -21.82
CA SER A 136 20.39 -3.08 -22.22
C SER A 136 19.23 -2.10 -22.02
N PHE A 137 19.56 -0.89 -21.57
CA PHE A 137 18.59 0.17 -21.31
C PHE A 137 18.98 1.49 -21.93
N ALA A 138 17.97 2.29 -22.23
CA ALA A 138 18.09 3.70 -22.56
C ALA A 138 17.03 4.50 -21.79
N VAL A 139 17.40 5.69 -21.31
CA VAL A 139 16.45 6.68 -20.83
C VAL A 139 15.86 7.40 -22.04
N VAL A 140 14.55 7.40 -22.13
CA VAL A 140 13.80 7.93 -23.27
C VAL A 140 12.69 8.85 -22.80
N SER A 141 12.24 9.72 -23.70
CA SER A 141 11.09 10.59 -23.52
C SER A 141 10.23 10.53 -24.79
N PRO A 142 8.90 10.65 -24.68
CA PRO A 142 8.09 11.02 -25.83
C PRO A 142 8.66 12.27 -26.50
N SER A 143 8.72 12.26 -27.83
CA SER A 143 9.18 13.39 -28.65
C SER A 143 8.11 13.88 -29.62
N SER A 144 6.93 13.26 -29.58
CA SER A 144 5.72 13.71 -30.27
C SER A 144 4.91 14.57 -29.31
N ASP A 145 5.13 15.88 -29.37
CA ASP A 145 4.45 16.91 -28.57
C ASP A 145 3.10 17.24 -29.20
N VAL A 146 2.03 16.73 -28.59
CA VAL A 146 0.66 16.83 -29.08
C VAL A 146 -0.11 17.78 -28.18
N GLY A 147 -0.77 18.76 -28.80
CA GLY A 147 -1.77 19.58 -28.13
C GLY A 147 -3.00 18.77 -27.67
N ASP A 148 -4.14 19.44 -27.56
CA ASP A 148 -5.32 18.84 -26.94
C ASP A 148 -5.90 17.67 -27.76
N ILE A 149 -6.11 16.53 -27.10
CA ILE A 149 -6.72 15.35 -27.70
C ILE A 149 -8.15 15.20 -27.18
N VAL A 150 -9.10 15.02 -28.08
CA VAL A 150 -10.50 14.74 -27.74
C VAL A 150 -10.90 13.37 -28.27
N VAL A 151 -11.39 12.48 -27.41
CA VAL A 151 -11.90 11.16 -27.80
C VAL A 151 -13.35 11.05 -27.36
N SER A 152 -14.32 11.04 -28.28
CA SER A 152 -15.75 11.08 -27.90
C SER A 152 -16.61 10.06 -28.65
N GLY A 153 -17.51 9.39 -27.95
CA GLY A 153 -18.50 8.48 -28.54
C GLY A 153 -17.90 7.29 -29.29
N CYS A 154 -16.66 6.91 -28.99
CA CYS A 154 -15.99 5.80 -29.66
C CYS A 154 -16.40 4.46 -29.03
N LYS A 155 -17.07 3.61 -29.80
CA LYS A 155 -17.45 2.25 -29.39
C LYS A 155 -16.39 1.20 -29.74
N VAL A 156 -15.40 1.56 -30.56
CA VAL A 156 -14.14 0.83 -30.75
C VAL A 156 -13.15 1.16 -29.64
N ALA A 157 -12.13 0.32 -29.45
CA ALA A 157 -11.05 0.64 -28.53
C ALA A 157 -10.12 1.71 -29.13
N VAL A 158 -9.80 2.74 -28.35
CA VAL A 158 -8.82 3.77 -28.71
C VAL A 158 -7.61 3.64 -27.79
N THR A 159 -6.41 3.65 -28.36
CA THR A 159 -5.14 3.59 -27.63
C THR A 159 -4.26 4.77 -27.99
N LEU A 160 -3.79 5.50 -26.98
CA LEU A 160 -2.79 6.56 -27.10
C LEU A 160 -1.49 6.04 -26.49
N GLN A 161 -0.39 6.08 -27.25
CA GLN A 161 0.88 5.49 -26.84
C GLN A 161 2.07 6.38 -27.18
N ASN A 162 3.03 6.51 -26.24
CA ASN A 162 4.31 7.21 -26.45
C ASN A 162 4.14 8.69 -26.86
N LEU A 163 3.11 9.36 -26.36
CA LEU A 163 2.81 10.76 -26.68
C LEU A 163 3.21 11.67 -25.52
N ASP A 164 3.62 12.87 -25.86
CA ASP A 164 3.72 13.99 -24.94
C ASP A 164 2.43 14.79 -25.12
N ILE A 165 1.55 14.79 -24.14
CA ILE A 165 0.16 15.26 -24.26
C ILE A 165 -0.04 16.49 -23.39
N ASN A 166 -0.59 17.55 -23.97
CA ASN A 166 -1.02 18.71 -23.22
C ASN A 166 -2.26 18.40 -22.37
N SER A 167 -3.37 18.03 -23.03
CA SER A 167 -4.61 17.63 -22.40
C SER A 167 -5.31 16.50 -23.18
N LEU A 168 -6.10 15.70 -22.48
CA LEU A 168 -6.91 14.62 -23.02
C LEU A 168 -8.31 14.71 -22.46
N THR A 169 -9.28 15.02 -23.32
CA THR A 169 -10.70 14.94 -22.98
C THR A 169 -11.30 13.66 -23.58
N CYS A 170 -12.03 12.90 -22.79
CA CYS A 170 -12.75 11.72 -23.22
C CYS A 170 -14.18 11.67 -22.69
N ASP A 171 -15.12 11.29 -23.57
CA ASP A 171 -16.56 11.27 -23.28
C ASP A 171 -17.27 10.10 -23.99
N ASP A 172 -18.11 9.34 -23.29
CA ASP A 172 -18.95 8.24 -23.80
C ASP A 172 -18.20 7.18 -24.65
N ASN A 173 -16.96 6.84 -24.27
CA ASN A 173 -16.17 5.82 -24.95
C ASN A 173 -16.34 4.45 -24.31
N ARG A 174 -16.27 3.40 -25.14
CA ARG A 174 -16.33 2.02 -24.65
C ARG A 174 -15.03 1.59 -23.95
N HIS A 175 -13.88 2.00 -24.50
CA HIS A 175 -12.57 1.63 -24.00
C HIS A 175 -11.49 2.58 -24.50
N LEU A 176 -10.93 3.37 -23.59
CA LEU A 176 -9.76 4.20 -23.83
C LEU A 176 -8.56 3.65 -23.05
N THR A 177 -7.43 3.49 -23.73
CA THR A 177 -6.14 3.14 -23.13
C THR A 177 -5.14 4.23 -23.41
N VAL A 178 -4.46 4.71 -22.37
CA VAL A 178 -3.32 5.62 -22.46
C VAL A 178 -2.11 4.88 -21.89
N THR A 179 -1.02 4.82 -22.64
CA THR A 179 0.17 4.13 -22.16
C THR A 179 1.47 4.78 -22.55
N ARG A 180 2.42 4.86 -21.62
CA ARG A 180 3.76 5.45 -21.89
C ARG A 180 3.69 6.89 -22.38
N CYS A 181 2.66 7.62 -21.95
CA CYS A 181 2.50 9.03 -22.26
C CYS A 181 3.02 9.90 -21.12
N LEU A 182 3.54 11.07 -21.49
CA LEU A 182 3.88 12.17 -20.60
C LEU A 182 2.76 13.20 -20.67
N PHE A 183 2.29 13.69 -19.53
CA PHE A 183 1.32 14.79 -19.45
C PHE A 183 2.01 16.03 -18.88
N GLN A 184 1.98 17.14 -19.62
CA GLN A 184 2.79 18.33 -19.31
C GLN A 184 2.04 19.53 -18.73
N ASN A 185 0.73 19.41 -18.55
CA ASN A 185 -0.19 20.52 -18.36
C ASN A 185 0.35 21.66 -17.48
N SER A 186 0.33 22.87 -18.05
CA SER A 186 0.60 24.12 -17.34
C SER A 186 -0.66 24.82 -16.86
N ASP A 187 -1.83 24.33 -17.26
CA ASP A 187 -3.11 25.03 -17.13
C ASP A 187 -4.04 24.29 -16.14
N ALA A 188 -4.94 25.03 -15.49
CA ALA A 188 -5.73 24.54 -14.35
C ALA A 188 -6.79 23.47 -14.70
N ASP A 189 -7.02 23.21 -15.98
CA ASP A 189 -8.01 22.25 -16.46
C ASP A 189 -7.29 20.91 -16.72
N GLY A 190 -7.52 19.91 -15.87
CA GLY A 190 -6.75 18.67 -15.74
C GLY A 190 -6.27 17.99 -17.04
N SER A 191 -5.15 17.28 -16.96
CA SER A 191 -4.48 16.66 -18.12
C SER A 191 -5.24 15.51 -18.75
N VAL A 192 -6.08 14.81 -17.97
CA VAL A 192 -7.00 13.79 -18.45
C VAL A 192 -8.35 14.05 -17.82
N TYR A 193 -9.35 14.32 -18.65
CA TYR A 193 -10.74 14.50 -18.24
C TYR A 193 -11.60 13.42 -18.90
N SER A 194 -12.18 12.52 -18.10
CA SER A 194 -12.97 11.37 -18.58
C SER A 194 -14.39 11.45 -18.04
N GLN A 195 -15.37 11.54 -18.93
CA GLN A 195 -16.79 11.59 -18.61
C GLN A 195 -17.53 10.39 -19.19
N ASP A 196 -18.38 9.74 -18.39
CA ASP A 196 -19.30 8.69 -18.84
C ASP A 196 -18.64 7.55 -19.66
N ASP A 197 -17.32 7.36 -19.48
CA ASP A 197 -16.59 6.34 -20.19
C ASP A 197 -16.86 4.98 -19.55
N ARG A 198 -17.04 3.94 -20.36
CA ARG A 198 -17.19 2.59 -19.81
C ARG A 198 -15.88 2.06 -19.20
N ARG A 199 -14.74 2.48 -19.76
CA ARG A 199 -13.43 2.06 -19.27
C ARG A 199 -12.33 3.03 -19.69
N LEU A 200 -11.62 3.57 -18.70
CA LEU A 200 -10.36 4.28 -18.85
C LEU A 200 -9.23 3.44 -18.26
N THR A 201 -8.17 3.19 -19.04
CA THR A 201 -6.96 2.51 -18.57
C THR A 201 -5.75 3.40 -18.84
N ILE A 202 -5.07 3.84 -17.79
CA ILE A 202 -3.82 4.59 -17.84
C ILE A 202 -2.73 3.66 -17.31
N THR A 203 -1.66 3.43 -18.08
CA THR A 203 -0.61 2.51 -17.66
C THR A 203 0.76 2.99 -18.08
N ASP A 204 1.73 2.94 -17.16
CA ASP A 204 3.09 3.38 -17.42
C ASP A 204 3.12 4.86 -17.86
N CYS A 205 2.32 5.76 -17.26
CA CYS A 205 2.30 7.19 -17.61
C CYS A 205 3.04 8.05 -16.58
N VAL A 206 3.40 9.27 -16.99
CA VAL A 206 4.01 10.29 -16.13
C VAL A 206 3.13 11.53 -16.15
N PHE A 207 2.76 12.02 -14.97
CA PHE A 207 2.03 13.26 -14.76
C PHE A 207 2.97 14.31 -14.17
N LYS A 208 3.25 15.36 -14.92
CA LYS A 208 4.15 16.46 -14.53
C LYS A 208 3.33 17.69 -14.11
N SER A 209 3.88 18.51 -13.21
CA SER A 209 3.23 19.77 -12.78
C SER A 209 1.86 19.46 -12.15
N ASP A 210 0.90 20.38 -12.21
CA ASP A 210 -0.48 20.19 -11.76
C ASP A 210 -1.31 19.29 -12.71
N ALA A 211 -0.67 18.37 -13.43
CA ALA A 211 -1.36 17.40 -14.28
C ALA A 211 -2.28 16.51 -13.43
N ASP A 212 -3.57 16.57 -13.71
CA ASP A 212 -4.60 15.78 -13.04
C ASP A 212 -5.26 14.75 -13.98
N VAL A 213 -5.70 13.63 -13.40
CA VAL A 213 -6.64 12.70 -14.00
C VAL A 213 -7.96 12.86 -13.29
N VAL A 214 -8.88 13.58 -13.92
CA VAL A 214 -10.24 13.79 -13.45
C VAL A 214 -11.17 12.81 -14.17
N THR A 215 -11.90 12.00 -13.42
CA THR A 215 -12.95 11.15 -13.98
C THR A 215 -14.29 11.48 -13.35
N ASP A 216 -15.36 11.47 -14.13
CA ASP A 216 -16.74 11.69 -13.69
C ASP A 216 -17.66 10.69 -14.41
N GLY A 217 -18.39 9.86 -13.66
CA GLY A 217 -19.30 8.86 -14.24
C GLY A 217 -18.62 7.66 -14.94
N THR A 218 -17.29 7.60 -14.97
CA THR A 218 -16.55 6.51 -15.64
C THR A 218 -16.69 5.17 -14.90
N ASP A 219 -17.27 4.16 -15.55
CA ASP A 219 -17.59 2.86 -14.95
C ASP A 219 -16.37 2.17 -14.33
N ARG A 220 -15.25 2.12 -15.07
CA ARG A 220 -14.02 1.48 -14.62
C ARG A 220 -12.80 2.32 -14.95
N VAL A 221 -12.09 2.71 -13.91
CA VAL A 221 -10.83 3.43 -14.01
C VAL A 221 -9.71 2.49 -13.55
N THR A 222 -8.64 2.41 -14.33
CA THR A 222 -7.43 1.67 -13.95
C THR A 222 -6.23 2.55 -14.20
N VAL A 223 -5.50 2.90 -13.16
CA VAL A 223 -4.25 3.65 -13.22
C VAL A 223 -3.15 2.75 -12.70
N HIS A 224 -2.23 2.28 -13.54
CA HIS A 224 -1.26 1.26 -13.17
C HIS A 224 0.16 1.75 -13.47
N THR A 225 1.09 1.53 -12.55
CA THR A 225 2.52 1.76 -12.79
C THR A 225 2.83 3.20 -13.20
N SER A 226 2.06 4.18 -12.69
CA SER A 226 2.16 5.57 -13.13
C SER A 226 2.83 6.43 -12.06
N VAL A 227 3.62 7.41 -12.52
CA VAL A 227 4.37 8.33 -11.64
C VAL A 227 3.68 9.68 -11.67
N VAL A 228 3.38 10.20 -10.48
CA VAL A 228 2.83 11.55 -10.30
C VAL A 228 3.92 12.39 -9.67
N HIS A 229 4.33 13.44 -10.36
CA HIS A 229 5.38 14.34 -9.93
C HIS A 229 4.80 15.76 -9.85
N VAL A 230 4.61 16.24 -8.62
CA VAL A 230 3.94 17.53 -8.30
C VAL A 230 2.41 17.54 -8.52
N GLY A 231 1.85 16.64 -9.33
CA GLY A 231 0.42 16.59 -9.66
C GLY A 231 -0.48 15.82 -8.70
N GLN A 232 -1.70 15.55 -9.19
CA GLN A 232 -2.79 14.87 -8.49
C GLN A 232 -3.46 13.85 -9.42
N VAL A 233 -4.12 12.85 -8.86
CA VAL A 233 -5.03 11.94 -9.57
C VAL A 233 -6.37 12.00 -8.86
N SER A 234 -7.35 12.70 -9.43
CA SER A 234 -8.69 12.92 -8.86
C SER A 234 -9.75 12.01 -9.50
N VAL A 235 -10.04 10.87 -8.88
CA VAL A 235 -11.07 9.96 -9.40
C VAL A 235 -12.39 10.20 -8.69
N SER A 236 -13.41 10.68 -9.41
CA SER A 236 -14.77 10.81 -8.89
C SER A 236 -15.75 9.81 -9.53
N LEU A 237 -16.70 9.32 -8.71
CA LEU A 237 -17.86 8.54 -9.13
C LEU A 237 -17.57 7.26 -9.94
N ALA A 238 -16.36 6.70 -9.80
CA ALA A 238 -16.01 5.46 -10.49
C ALA A 238 -16.67 4.24 -9.84
N LYS A 239 -17.33 3.37 -10.63
CA LYS A 239 -17.89 2.12 -10.06
C LYS A 239 -16.79 1.16 -9.64
N LYS A 240 -15.71 1.07 -10.41
CA LYS A 240 -14.51 0.31 -10.04
C LYS A 240 -13.24 1.10 -10.31
N LEU A 241 -12.45 1.31 -9.26
CA LEU A 241 -11.12 1.89 -9.34
C LEU A 241 -10.06 0.84 -9.00
N SER A 242 -8.99 0.79 -9.80
CA SER A 242 -7.78 0.04 -9.48
C SER A 242 -6.58 0.95 -9.69
N THR A 243 -5.82 1.24 -8.63
CA THR A 243 -4.63 2.09 -8.72
C THR A 243 -3.36 1.35 -8.32
N GLU A 244 -2.27 1.64 -9.03
CA GLU A 244 -0.87 1.46 -8.62
C GLU A 244 -0.13 2.75 -8.97
N ILE A 245 -0.01 3.64 -7.98
CA ILE A 245 0.54 4.99 -8.18
C ILE A 245 1.81 5.16 -7.35
N TYR A 246 2.85 5.69 -7.98
CA TYR A 246 4.04 6.19 -7.31
C TYR A 246 4.00 7.73 -7.26
N ALA A 247 3.70 8.28 -6.10
CA ALA A 247 3.69 9.72 -5.84
C ALA A 247 5.08 10.18 -5.41
N ASN A 248 5.75 10.97 -6.25
CA ASN A 248 7.06 11.52 -5.95
C ASN A 248 6.95 13.03 -5.74
N ALA A 249 7.41 13.54 -4.60
CA ALA A 249 7.50 14.98 -4.32
C ALA A 249 6.19 15.76 -4.58
N CYS A 250 5.03 15.15 -4.33
CA CYS A 250 3.73 15.79 -4.53
C CYS A 250 3.56 16.95 -3.53
N THR A 251 3.19 18.12 -4.06
CA THR A 251 2.85 19.32 -3.28
C THR A 251 1.36 19.39 -2.94
N ALA A 252 0.53 18.60 -3.62
CA ALA A 252 -0.89 18.39 -3.36
C ALA A 252 -1.17 16.91 -3.02
N SER A 253 -2.45 16.57 -2.78
CA SER A 253 -2.85 15.17 -2.61
C SER A 253 -2.64 14.40 -3.91
N ALA A 254 -1.76 13.41 -3.88
CA ALA A 254 -1.38 12.67 -5.07
C ALA A 254 -2.51 11.78 -5.61
N LEU A 255 -3.37 11.26 -4.72
CA LEU A 255 -4.58 10.54 -5.09
C LEU A 255 -5.76 11.08 -4.27
N VAL A 256 -6.78 11.57 -4.96
CA VAL A 256 -8.07 11.94 -4.39
C VAL A 256 -9.13 11.03 -4.99
N MET A 257 -9.94 10.45 -4.12
CA MET A 257 -11.03 9.56 -4.50
C MET A 257 -12.32 10.08 -3.91
N ASP A 258 -13.32 10.30 -4.74
CA ASP A 258 -14.64 10.76 -4.30
C ASP A 258 -15.75 9.88 -4.86
N GLY A 259 -16.62 9.34 -4.02
CA GLY A 259 -17.79 8.57 -4.49
C GLY A 259 -17.47 7.26 -5.24
N CYS A 260 -16.25 6.71 -5.09
CA CYS A 260 -15.85 5.49 -5.79
C CYS A 260 -16.39 4.23 -5.09
N LEU A 261 -17.17 3.40 -5.80
CA LEU A 261 -17.91 2.28 -5.17
C LEU A 261 -17.00 1.10 -4.74
N TYR A 262 -16.11 0.66 -5.62
CA TYR A 262 -15.21 -0.47 -5.37
C TYR A 262 -13.78 -0.13 -5.78
N SER A 263 -12.93 0.15 -4.80
CA SER A 263 -11.57 0.62 -5.04
C SER A 263 -10.53 -0.36 -4.53
N GLU A 264 -9.57 -0.69 -5.38
CA GLU A 264 -8.41 -1.53 -5.08
C GLU A 264 -7.16 -0.65 -5.21
N LEU A 265 -6.48 -0.37 -4.11
CA LEU A 265 -5.39 0.61 -4.08
C LEU A 265 -4.04 -0.04 -3.83
N ASP A 266 -3.06 0.34 -4.63
CA ASP A 266 -1.64 0.19 -4.39
C ASP A 266 -1.00 1.59 -4.56
N PHE A 267 -0.45 2.13 -3.49
CA PHE A 267 -0.03 3.52 -3.44
C PHE A 267 1.28 3.62 -2.66
N GLU A 268 2.29 4.19 -3.33
CA GLU A 268 3.60 4.44 -2.77
C GLU A 268 3.88 5.93 -2.88
N ALA A 269 4.04 6.62 -1.75
CA ALA A 269 4.37 8.04 -1.71
C ALA A 269 5.76 8.27 -1.13
N VAL A 270 6.59 9.03 -1.84
CA VAL A 270 7.95 9.37 -1.41
C VAL A 270 8.11 10.88 -1.47
N SER A 271 8.60 11.47 -0.38
CA SER A 271 8.94 12.91 -0.27
C SER A 271 7.79 13.90 -0.52
N SER A 272 6.52 13.50 -0.32
CA SER A 272 5.36 14.40 -0.48
C SER A 272 5.19 15.35 0.71
N THR A 273 4.83 16.61 0.44
CA THR A 273 4.65 17.66 1.47
C THR A 273 3.18 17.87 1.89
N ALA A 274 2.24 17.22 1.21
CA ALA A 274 0.81 17.25 1.50
C ALA A 274 0.28 15.85 1.88
N THR A 275 -0.97 15.79 2.35
CA THR A 275 -1.73 14.55 2.57
C THR A 275 -1.84 13.78 1.25
N PRO A 276 -1.15 12.65 1.08
CA PRO A 276 -0.96 12.08 -0.25
C PRO A 276 -2.17 11.28 -0.75
N LEU A 277 -3.07 10.85 0.14
CA LEU A 277 -4.26 10.05 -0.18
C LEU A 277 -5.48 10.62 0.54
N VAL A 278 -6.49 11.03 -0.23
CA VAL A 278 -7.80 11.50 0.26
C VAL A 278 -8.89 10.58 -0.30
N ILE A 279 -9.78 10.13 0.57
CA ILE A 279 -10.86 9.20 0.27
C ILE A 279 -12.15 9.76 0.88
N SER A 280 -13.06 10.23 0.05
CA SER A 280 -14.39 10.71 0.43
C SER A 280 -15.50 9.87 -0.21
N ASP A 281 -16.55 9.58 0.55
CA ASP A 281 -17.75 8.86 0.09
C ASP A 281 -17.50 7.55 -0.71
N CYS A 282 -16.42 6.83 -0.38
CA CYS A 282 -16.03 5.58 -1.05
C CYS A 282 -16.43 4.35 -0.21
N PRO A 283 -17.59 3.71 -0.44
CA PRO A 283 -18.15 2.69 0.46
C PRO A 283 -17.33 1.39 0.57
N SER A 284 -16.34 1.17 -0.31
CA SER A 284 -15.45 0.01 -0.23
C SER A 284 -14.10 0.29 -0.89
N VAL A 285 -13.09 0.59 -0.08
CA VAL A 285 -11.69 0.71 -0.48
C VAL A 285 -10.88 -0.42 0.15
N THR A 286 -10.07 -1.12 -0.64
CA THR A 286 -9.17 -2.16 -0.15
C THR A 286 -7.76 -1.93 -0.67
N THR A 287 -6.76 -1.96 0.20
CA THR A 287 -5.36 -1.83 -0.22
C THR A 287 -4.74 -3.19 -0.56
N ARG A 288 -3.76 -3.22 -1.47
CA ARG A 288 -3.08 -4.43 -1.96
C ARG A 288 -1.56 -4.33 -1.78
N ASN A 289 -0.87 -5.47 -1.77
CA ASN A 289 0.59 -5.60 -1.99
C ASN A 289 1.51 -4.68 -1.14
N ASN A 290 1.15 -4.41 0.11
CA ASN A 290 1.84 -3.46 1.00
C ASN A 290 1.61 -1.98 0.66
N GLY A 291 0.71 -1.69 -0.28
CA GLY A 291 0.48 -0.47 -1.04
C GLY A 291 -0.04 0.75 -0.30
N LEU A 292 0.50 1.03 0.88
CA LEU A 292 0.53 2.38 1.47
C LEU A 292 1.93 2.59 2.04
N VAL A 293 2.95 2.65 1.18
CA VAL A 293 4.34 2.82 1.61
C VAL A 293 4.72 4.29 1.54
N GLY A 294 5.09 4.87 2.69
CA GLY A 294 5.62 6.22 2.82
C GLY A 294 7.05 6.19 3.36
N SER A 295 8.04 6.76 2.65
CA SER A 295 9.38 6.93 3.22
C SER A 295 9.80 8.40 3.18
N SER A 296 10.28 8.92 4.33
CA SER A 296 11.05 10.18 4.44
C SER A 296 10.38 11.57 4.29
N ASN A 297 9.07 11.75 4.50
CA ASN A 297 8.47 13.10 4.64
C ASN A 297 8.71 13.67 6.06
N SER A 298 9.86 14.31 6.27
CA SER A 298 10.12 15.07 7.49
C SER A 298 9.47 16.46 7.41
N GLY A 299 8.18 16.59 7.74
CA GLY A 299 7.56 17.93 7.89
C GLY A 299 6.06 18.06 7.57
N ALA A 300 5.43 17.06 6.96
CA ALA A 300 4.00 17.07 6.67
C ALA A 300 3.26 16.02 7.53
N PRO A 301 2.04 16.30 8.01
CA PRO A 301 1.21 15.30 8.68
C PRO A 301 0.84 14.20 7.68
N TYR A 302 1.12 12.95 8.03
CA TYR A 302 1.03 11.80 7.13
C TYR A 302 -0.37 11.22 6.91
N GLY A 303 -1.48 11.95 6.94
CA GLY A 303 -2.75 11.26 7.18
C GLY A 303 -3.42 10.76 5.94
N ILE A 304 -3.59 9.46 5.66
CA ILE A 304 -4.72 9.06 4.78
C ILE A 304 -5.96 9.77 5.31
N ASP A 305 -6.57 10.64 4.51
CA ASP A 305 -7.77 11.37 4.92
C ASP A 305 -8.96 10.57 4.44
N VAL A 306 -9.74 10.05 5.39
CA VAL A 306 -10.96 9.28 5.12
C VAL A 306 -12.14 10.05 5.66
N SER A 307 -13.02 10.48 4.77
CA SER A 307 -14.22 11.25 5.10
C SER A 307 -15.48 10.68 4.44
N GLY A 308 -16.64 11.22 4.81
CA GLY A 308 -17.94 10.81 4.26
C GLY A 308 -18.36 9.38 4.65
N ASN A 309 -19.05 8.67 3.76
CA ASN A 309 -19.47 7.28 3.93
C ASN A 309 -18.41 6.27 3.44
N SER A 310 -17.14 6.55 3.71
CA SER A 310 -16.01 5.75 3.21
C SER A 310 -15.67 4.57 4.12
N HIS A 311 -15.53 3.36 3.56
CA HIS A 311 -14.97 2.22 4.29
C HIS A 311 -13.63 1.79 3.71
N VAL A 312 -12.56 1.91 4.49
CA VAL A 312 -11.20 1.57 4.05
C VAL A 312 -10.69 0.34 4.78
N ASN A 313 -10.38 -0.72 4.05
CA ASN A 313 -9.77 -1.95 4.54
C ASN A 313 -8.28 -1.98 4.16
N ILE A 314 -7.42 -1.77 5.17
CA ILE A 314 -5.97 -1.83 5.03
C ILE A 314 -5.51 -3.24 5.40
N GLY A 315 -5.14 -4.03 4.40
CA GLY A 315 -4.72 -5.43 4.57
C GLY A 315 -3.47 -5.62 5.45
N SER A 316 -3.23 -6.87 5.87
CA SER A 316 -2.25 -7.24 6.92
C SER A 316 -0.77 -7.04 6.58
N TYR A 317 -0.45 -6.80 5.31
CA TYR A 317 0.93 -6.66 4.84
C TYR A 317 1.33 -5.20 4.57
N ASN A 318 0.39 -4.25 4.71
CA ASN A 318 0.71 -2.84 4.55
C ASN A 318 1.50 -2.33 5.74
N THR A 319 2.50 -1.49 5.46
CA THR A 319 3.26 -0.77 6.47
C THR A 319 2.99 0.71 6.26
N LEU A 320 2.18 1.30 7.12
CA LEU A 320 2.09 2.74 7.21
C LEU A 320 3.31 3.23 7.98
N SER A 321 4.26 3.80 7.25
CA SER A 321 5.47 4.42 7.79
C SER A 321 5.44 5.92 7.50
N GLY A 322 5.61 6.73 8.55
CA GLY A 322 5.50 8.18 8.49
C GLY A 322 5.86 8.87 9.81
N GLY A 323 6.01 10.19 9.76
CA GLY A 323 6.03 11.09 10.91
C GLY A 323 4.63 11.31 11.49
N THR A 324 4.46 12.24 12.44
CA THR A 324 3.19 12.44 13.16
C THR A 324 1.94 12.60 12.26
N GLY A 325 0.92 11.77 12.47
CA GLY A 325 -0.46 11.93 11.96
C GLY A 325 -0.81 11.08 10.74
N ASP A 326 -0.77 9.74 10.84
CA ASP A 326 -0.78 8.79 9.69
C ASP A 326 -2.15 8.46 9.08
N VAL A 327 -3.25 8.64 9.82
CA VAL A 327 -4.62 8.47 9.30
C VAL A 327 -5.51 9.48 10.01
N ILE A 328 -6.25 10.27 9.22
CA ILE A 328 -7.26 11.20 9.70
C ILE A 328 -8.63 10.67 9.29
N CYS A 329 -9.56 10.62 10.25
CA CYS A 329 -10.95 10.29 9.98
C CYS A 329 -11.84 11.44 10.46
N ASP A 330 -12.01 12.49 9.64
CA ASP A 330 -12.76 13.70 10.00
C ASP A 330 -14.22 13.68 9.49
N GLY A 331 -15.12 14.33 10.22
CA GLY A 331 -16.49 14.67 9.75
C GLY A 331 -17.56 13.58 9.77
N MET A 332 -17.46 12.54 10.62
CA MET A 332 -18.17 11.27 10.36
C MET A 332 -19.62 11.12 10.87
N THR A 333 -20.53 10.82 9.93
CA THR A 333 -21.66 9.88 10.11
C THR A 333 -21.52 8.69 9.16
N GLY A 334 -20.55 7.78 9.39
CA GLY A 334 -20.53 6.50 8.66
C GLY A 334 -19.16 5.95 8.25
N ALA A 335 -18.12 6.77 8.12
CA ALA A 335 -16.81 6.25 7.71
C ALA A 335 -16.20 5.27 8.73
N ALA A 336 -15.49 4.27 8.21
CA ALA A 336 -14.85 3.22 8.99
C ALA A 336 -13.51 2.82 8.35
N VAL A 337 -12.43 2.82 9.15
CA VAL A 337 -11.12 2.31 8.72
C VAL A 337 -10.83 1.03 9.49
N THR A 338 -10.70 -0.09 8.78
CA THR A 338 -10.25 -1.37 9.34
C THR A 338 -8.79 -1.57 8.97
N MET A 339 -7.90 -1.68 9.98
CA MET A 339 -6.46 -1.82 9.76
C MET A 339 -5.95 -3.14 10.32
N TYR A 340 -5.37 -3.98 9.46
CA TYR A 340 -4.64 -5.18 9.87
C TYR A 340 -3.11 -5.00 9.83
N ALA A 341 -2.65 -3.77 9.58
CA ALA A 341 -1.26 -3.40 9.30
C ALA A 341 -0.38 -3.26 10.54
N ASN A 342 0.94 -3.40 10.35
CA ASN A 342 1.93 -2.95 11.33
C ASN A 342 2.08 -1.43 11.23
N ILE A 343 1.69 -0.70 12.27
CA ILE A 343 1.98 0.74 12.38
C ILE A 343 3.38 0.86 12.99
N ALA A 344 4.38 1.11 12.15
CA ALA A 344 5.77 1.25 12.57
C ALA A 344 6.16 2.71 12.93
N ALA A 345 5.17 3.56 13.24
CA ALA A 345 5.41 4.97 13.50
C ALA A 345 5.89 5.22 14.94
N SER A 346 7.06 5.84 15.09
CA SER A 346 7.48 6.46 16.34
C SER A 346 6.74 7.79 16.54
N GLY A 347 5.42 7.75 16.75
CA GLY A 347 4.60 8.95 17.03
C GLY A 347 3.34 9.16 16.20
N GLY A 348 2.84 8.15 15.47
CA GLY A 348 1.56 8.24 14.77
C GLY A 348 0.40 8.52 15.75
N THR A 349 -0.41 9.53 15.47
CA THR A 349 -1.65 9.83 16.20
C THR A 349 -2.81 9.44 15.31
N LEU A 350 -3.75 8.65 15.83
CA LEU A 350 -5.02 8.36 15.16
C LEU A 350 -6.06 9.33 15.72
N VAL A 351 -6.60 10.20 14.87
CA VAL A 351 -7.63 11.17 15.23
C VAL A 351 -8.91 10.81 14.50
N GLY A 352 -9.99 10.50 15.24
CA GLY A 352 -11.30 10.24 14.65
C GLY A 352 -12.42 10.13 15.68
N ASP A 353 -13.63 10.51 15.26
CA ASP A 353 -14.84 10.48 16.10
C ASP A 353 -15.42 9.05 16.26
N ARG A 354 -15.18 8.16 15.28
CA ARG A 354 -15.60 6.73 15.27
C ARG A 354 -14.62 5.79 14.55
N ALA A 355 -13.33 5.82 14.92
CA ALA A 355 -12.38 4.84 14.40
C ALA A 355 -12.52 3.47 15.12
N SER A 356 -12.72 2.38 14.36
CA SER A 356 -12.70 1.00 14.89
C SER A 356 -11.39 0.32 14.49
N ILE A 357 -10.40 0.31 15.37
CA ILE A 357 -9.11 -0.31 15.08
C ILE A 357 -9.11 -1.78 15.55
N VAL A 358 -9.07 -2.71 14.60
CA VAL A 358 -8.95 -4.15 14.87
C VAL A 358 -7.49 -4.58 14.70
N TYR A 359 -6.69 -4.45 15.76
CA TYR A 359 -5.29 -4.94 15.74
C TYR A 359 -5.24 -6.47 15.77
N GLY A 360 -4.60 -7.06 14.76
CA GLY A 360 -4.46 -8.52 14.62
C GLY A 360 -3.04 -9.09 14.83
N SER A 361 -2.05 -8.29 15.24
CA SER A 361 -0.66 -8.78 15.32
C SER A 361 -0.28 -9.23 16.74
N ALA A 362 0.37 -10.39 16.83
CA ALA A 362 0.81 -11.01 18.09
C ALA A 362 2.05 -10.37 18.74
N TYR A 363 2.63 -9.32 18.14
CA TYR A 363 3.97 -8.83 18.52
C TYR A 363 4.14 -7.29 18.58
N GLY A 364 3.08 -6.49 18.44
CA GLY A 364 3.16 -5.03 18.54
C GLY A 364 2.73 -4.50 19.90
N THR A 365 3.61 -3.78 20.61
CA THR A 365 3.24 -3.03 21.82
C THR A 365 2.56 -1.72 21.40
N ILE A 366 1.25 -1.60 21.63
CA ILE A 366 0.58 -0.28 21.56
C ILE A 366 1.09 0.52 22.76
N THR A 367 2.06 1.40 22.53
CA THR A 367 2.41 2.40 23.53
C THR A 367 1.23 3.36 23.61
N LYS A 368 0.61 3.44 24.79
CA LYS A 368 -0.64 4.14 25.11
C LYS A 368 -0.55 5.67 24.95
N LYS A 369 -0.13 6.15 23.79
CA LYS A 369 0.23 7.53 23.52
C LYS A 369 -0.64 8.01 22.35
N TYR A 370 -1.76 8.62 22.73
CA TYR A 370 -2.71 9.45 21.95
C TYR A 370 -3.74 8.74 21.05
N ILE A 371 -4.87 8.33 21.66
CA ILE A 371 -6.18 8.45 21.03
C ILE A 371 -6.79 9.72 21.62
N GLU A 372 -6.73 10.83 20.90
CA GLU A 372 -7.41 12.07 21.27
C GLU A 372 -8.71 12.13 20.45
N SER A 373 -9.82 11.64 21.02
CA SER A 373 -11.14 11.84 20.40
C SER A 373 -11.81 13.08 21.03
N ALA A 374 -12.39 13.92 20.18
CA ALA A 374 -13.29 15.00 20.61
C ALA A 374 -14.70 14.49 20.95
N GLY A 375 -14.98 13.21 20.70
CA GLY A 375 -16.30 12.59 20.89
C GLY A 375 -16.29 11.20 21.53
N ASP A 376 -17.52 10.69 21.73
CA ASP A 376 -17.90 9.50 22.50
C ASP A 376 -17.32 8.22 21.85
N ILE A 377 -16.21 7.67 22.36
CA ILE A 377 -15.64 6.40 21.89
C ILE A 377 -16.59 5.25 22.26
N ARG A 378 -17.59 4.98 21.42
CA ARG A 378 -18.67 4.01 21.73
C ARG A 378 -18.35 2.56 21.45
N ALA A 379 -17.20 2.25 20.87
CA ALA A 379 -16.82 0.87 20.60
C ALA A 379 -15.30 0.69 20.54
N VAL A 380 -14.63 0.79 21.70
CA VAL A 380 -13.49 -0.09 21.92
C VAL A 380 -14.07 -1.48 22.18
N THR A 381 -14.48 -2.16 21.12
CA THR A 381 -14.82 -3.59 21.20
C THR A 381 -13.51 -4.31 21.46
N THR A 382 -13.24 -4.57 22.73
CA THR A 382 -12.12 -5.34 23.26
C THR A 382 -10.73 -4.85 22.85
N LEU A 383 -10.22 -3.85 23.57
CA LEU A 383 -8.81 -3.87 23.96
C LEU A 383 -8.61 -5.18 24.74
N PHE A 384 -8.25 -6.27 24.04
CA PHE A 384 -7.45 -7.30 24.67
C PHE A 384 -6.14 -6.62 25.03
N TYR A 385 -6.11 -5.98 26.21
CA TYR A 385 -4.87 -5.76 26.93
C TYR A 385 -4.09 -7.07 26.80
N GLY A 386 -2.92 -6.98 26.17
CA GLY A 386 -2.09 -8.11 25.78
C GLY A 386 -2.28 -9.27 26.73
N PHE A 387 -2.84 -10.35 26.19
CA PHE A 387 -2.71 -11.67 26.78
C PHE A 387 -1.19 -11.89 26.79
N GLU A 388 -0.52 -11.52 27.89
CA GLU A 388 0.94 -11.66 28.06
C GLU A 388 1.32 -13.02 27.50
N GLY A 389 2.20 -13.06 26.49
CA GLY A 389 2.46 -14.26 25.69
C GLY A 389 2.53 -15.50 26.57
N TRP A 390 1.46 -16.30 26.54
CA TRP A 390 1.31 -17.40 27.48
C TRP A 390 2.28 -18.49 27.08
N THR A 391 3.37 -18.58 27.80
CA THR A 391 4.25 -19.74 27.75
C THR A 391 3.58 -20.86 28.54
N TYR A 392 3.58 -22.07 27.96
CA TYR A 392 3.07 -23.28 28.55
C TYR A 392 4.23 -24.24 28.85
N SER A 393 4.22 -24.86 30.03
CA SER A 393 5.18 -25.91 30.38
C SER A 393 4.48 -27.04 31.14
N ALA A 394 4.89 -28.28 30.85
CA ALA A 394 4.55 -29.44 31.65
C ALA A 394 5.73 -29.78 32.56
N VAL A 395 5.48 -29.97 33.86
CA VAL A 395 6.55 -30.20 34.85
C VAL A 395 6.28 -31.43 35.71
N THR A 396 7.37 -32.07 36.13
CA THR A 396 7.37 -33.11 37.17
C THR A 396 7.67 -32.46 38.52
N ALA A 397 6.79 -32.64 39.50
CA ALA A 397 7.03 -32.17 40.86
C ALA A 397 8.20 -32.92 41.50
N PHE A 398 8.99 -32.23 42.32
CA PHE A 398 10.13 -32.82 43.00
C PHE A 398 9.66 -33.78 44.10
N ALA A 399 10.16 -35.03 44.04
CA ALA A 399 9.78 -36.11 44.95
C ALA A 399 10.22 -35.83 46.40
N GLY A 400 9.34 -36.09 47.37
CA GLY A 400 9.65 -35.92 48.79
C GLY A 400 9.52 -34.49 49.32
N GLY A 401 9.21 -33.53 48.45
CA GLY A 401 8.84 -32.17 48.82
C GLY A 401 10.00 -31.24 49.22
N GLY A 402 9.64 -30.11 49.85
CA GLY A 402 10.58 -29.11 50.36
C GLY A 402 10.95 -28.01 49.35
N GLN A 403 10.93 -26.76 49.82
CA GLN A 403 11.19 -25.57 48.99
C GLN A 403 12.56 -25.57 48.31
N ALA A 404 13.60 -26.06 48.99
CA ALA A 404 14.98 -25.96 48.52
C ALA A 404 15.21 -26.73 47.21
N SER A 405 14.52 -27.86 47.04
CA SER A 405 14.67 -28.78 45.91
C SER A 405 13.47 -28.80 44.96
N ALA A 406 12.40 -28.07 45.29
CA ALA A 406 11.19 -27.98 44.49
C ALA A 406 11.47 -27.58 43.03
N THR A 407 10.80 -28.24 42.08
CA THR A 407 10.96 -28.00 40.64
C THR A 407 10.56 -26.57 40.28
N LEU A 408 11.44 -25.85 39.58
CA LEU A 408 11.21 -24.45 39.23
C LEU A 408 10.17 -24.31 38.10
N VAL A 409 9.15 -23.49 38.32
CA VAL A 409 8.14 -23.11 37.32
C VAL A 409 8.71 -21.98 36.45
N GLY A 410 8.87 -22.20 35.13
CA GLY A 410 9.46 -21.21 34.21
C GLY A 410 8.46 -20.52 33.26
N ALA A 411 7.19 -20.94 33.26
CA ALA A 411 6.19 -20.52 32.29
C ALA A 411 4.97 -19.86 32.97
N THR A 412 4.24 -19.02 32.24
CA THR A 412 3.00 -18.37 32.72
C THR A 412 1.87 -19.36 32.99
N MET A 413 1.78 -20.45 32.19
CA MET A 413 0.94 -21.62 32.48
C MET A 413 1.84 -22.79 32.77
N THR A 414 1.60 -23.46 33.88
CA THR A 414 2.30 -24.70 34.20
C THR A 414 1.33 -25.79 34.58
N ASP A 415 1.43 -26.93 33.90
CA ASP A 415 0.71 -28.14 34.23
C ASP A 415 1.66 -29.12 34.93
N VAL A 416 1.35 -29.44 36.18
CA VAL A 416 2.04 -30.51 36.90
C VAL A 416 1.44 -31.83 36.41
N THR A 417 2.21 -32.56 35.62
CA THR A 417 1.76 -33.82 35.00
C THR A 417 2.25 -35.06 35.76
N VAL A 418 3.25 -34.90 36.63
CA VAL A 418 3.77 -35.97 37.49
C VAL A 418 3.96 -35.47 38.92
N CYS A 419 3.35 -36.19 39.87
CA CYS A 419 3.41 -35.97 41.32
C CYS A 419 3.27 -37.36 41.96
N ALA A 420 4.41 -37.97 42.29
CA ALA A 420 4.48 -39.37 42.67
C ALA A 420 3.89 -39.63 44.07
N SER A 421 4.01 -38.66 44.98
CA SER A 421 3.49 -38.75 46.33
C SER A 421 2.92 -37.42 46.81
N ALA A 422 1.96 -37.49 47.74
CA ALA A 422 1.46 -36.30 48.41
C ALA A 422 2.62 -35.59 49.12
N GLY A 423 2.81 -34.31 48.82
CA GLY A 423 3.90 -33.50 49.38
C GLY A 423 5.01 -33.18 48.39
N ASP A 424 5.06 -33.83 47.23
CA ASP A 424 5.93 -33.44 46.13
C ASP A 424 5.69 -31.98 45.73
N SER A 425 6.73 -31.32 45.20
CA SER A 425 6.72 -29.86 45.18
C SER A 425 7.27 -29.18 43.94
N ILE A 426 6.72 -27.99 43.68
CA ILE A 426 7.18 -27.02 42.69
C ILE A 426 7.44 -25.67 43.37
N LYS A 427 8.24 -24.81 42.73
CA LYS A 427 8.55 -23.46 43.23
C LYS A 427 8.31 -22.41 42.16
N LEU A 428 7.72 -21.28 42.57
CA LEU A 428 7.53 -20.11 41.72
C LEU A 428 8.88 -19.49 41.32
N TYR A 429 8.95 -19.01 40.08
CA TYR A 429 10.14 -18.35 39.55
C TYR A 429 10.50 -17.08 40.35
N PRO A 430 11.77 -16.85 40.73
CA PRO A 430 12.18 -15.63 41.42
C PRO A 430 11.86 -14.35 40.64
N ASP A 431 11.95 -14.36 39.31
CA ASP A 431 11.69 -13.15 38.50
C ASP A 431 10.20 -12.86 38.32
N TYR A 432 9.30 -13.73 38.83
CA TYR A 432 7.87 -13.42 38.98
C TYR A 432 7.54 -12.58 40.21
N SER A 433 8.58 -12.11 40.92
CA SER A 433 8.50 -11.21 42.07
C SER A 433 8.03 -9.79 41.73
N ALA A 434 8.08 -9.34 40.47
CA ALA A 434 7.50 -8.05 40.10
C ALA A 434 5.99 -8.02 40.36
N ALA A 435 5.52 -7.00 41.09
CA ALA A 435 4.10 -6.85 41.43
C ALA A 435 3.23 -6.82 40.15
N GLY A 436 2.10 -7.53 40.18
CA GLY A 436 1.12 -7.60 39.09
C GLY A 436 1.27 -8.80 38.15
N ARG A 437 2.36 -9.58 38.24
CA ARG A 437 2.52 -10.78 37.41
C ARG A 437 1.58 -11.91 37.85
N ARG A 438 1.07 -12.67 36.87
CA ARG A 438 0.09 -13.75 37.06
C ARG A 438 0.61 -15.06 36.51
N MET A 439 0.31 -16.17 37.18
CA MET A 439 0.61 -17.53 36.74
C MET A 439 -0.63 -18.41 36.94
N LEU A 440 -0.91 -19.28 35.97
CA LEU A 440 -1.88 -20.36 36.13
C LEU A 440 -1.13 -21.66 36.40
N ILE A 441 -1.42 -22.29 37.54
CA ILE A 441 -0.88 -23.61 37.86
C ILE A 441 -2.01 -24.61 37.87
N ARG A 442 -1.85 -25.68 37.09
CA ARG A 442 -2.76 -26.82 37.01
C ARG A 442 -2.07 -28.04 37.63
N ASN A 443 -2.81 -28.80 38.43
CA ASN A 443 -2.38 -30.10 38.91
C ASN A 443 -3.20 -31.19 38.22
N SER A 444 -2.67 -31.76 37.14
CA SER A 444 -3.33 -32.85 36.39
C SER A 444 -2.97 -34.24 36.92
N THR A 445 -2.34 -34.32 38.08
CA THR A 445 -1.89 -35.59 38.68
C THR A 445 -2.94 -36.18 39.62
N ALA A 446 -2.66 -37.37 40.18
CA ALA A 446 -3.50 -38.04 41.17
C ALA A 446 -3.28 -37.56 42.62
N ASN A 447 -2.19 -36.82 42.90
CA ASN A 447 -1.81 -36.40 44.25
C ASN A 447 -1.80 -34.88 44.40
N ALA A 448 -1.97 -34.37 45.63
CA ALA A 448 -1.82 -32.94 45.89
C ALA A 448 -0.35 -32.50 45.73
N VAL A 449 -0.13 -31.35 45.06
CA VAL A 449 1.21 -30.76 44.85
C VAL A 449 1.40 -29.56 45.78
N ASN A 450 2.59 -29.45 46.37
CA ASN A 450 2.99 -28.30 47.18
C ASN A 450 3.62 -27.22 46.30
N ILE A 451 3.03 -26.03 46.30
CA ILE A 451 3.52 -24.87 45.57
C ILE A 451 4.24 -23.95 46.55
N PHE A 452 5.55 -23.82 46.43
CA PHE A 452 6.34 -22.92 47.25
C PHE A 452 6.57 -21.58 46.57
N PRO A 453 6.60 -20.46 47.32
CA PRO A 453 7.13 -19.20 46.80
C PRO A 453 8.65 -19.31 46.60
N GLY A 454 9.26 -18.32 45.94
CA GLY A 454 10.71 -18.11 46.02
C GLY A 454 11.18 -17.96 47.48
N THR A 455 12.45 -18.25 47.76
CA THR A 455 13.01 -18.16 49.13
C THR A 455 12.81 -16.77 49.71
N GLY A 456 12.24 -16.68 50.91
CA GLY A 456 11.86 -15.42 51.56
C GLY A 456 10.45 -14.94 51.21
N GLY A 457 9.74 -15.62 50.31
CA GLY A 457 8.40 -15.27 49.89
C GLY A 457 7.28 -15.94 50.70
N GLN A 458 6.04 -15.50 50.49
CA GLN A 458 4.83 -16.00 51.14
C GLN A 458 3.65 -16.07 50.17
N ILE A 459 2.78 -17.08 50.32
CA ILE A 459 1.53 -17.24 49.56
C ILE A 459 0.35 -17.12 50.55
N ASN A 460 -0.69 -16.33 50.25
CA ASN A 460 -1.93 -16.19 51.06
C ASN A 460 -1.74 -15.91 52.55
N SER A 461 -0.62 -15.30 52.96
CA SER A 461 -0.26 -15.10 54.37
C SER A 461 -0.02 -16.39 55.17
N LEU A 462 0.31 -17.51 54.50
CA LEU A 462 0.62 -18.79 55.15
C LEU A 462 1.92 -18.79 55.97
N GLY A 463 2.71 -17.71 55.91
CA GLY A 463 4.05 -17.61 56.48
C GLY A 463 5.15 -17.67 55.41
N VAL A 464 6.35 -17.21 55.76
CA VAL A 464 7.51 -17.21 54.87
C VAL A 464 7.92 -18.64 54.56
N ASN A 465 8.16 -18.94 53.28
CA ASN A 465 8.57 -20.26 52.77
C ASN A 465 7.55 -21.39 52.99
N ASN A 466 6.33 -21.09 53.41
CA ASN A 466 5.28 -22.09 53.55
C ASN A 466 4.61 -22.37 52.20
N ALA A 467 4.32 -23.66 51.97
CA ALA A 467 3.71 -24.12 50.72
C ALA A 467 2.20 -23.87 50.71
N TYR A 468 1.68 -23.58 49.52
CA TYR A 468 0.26 -23.71 49.22
C TYR A 468 0.01 -25.08 48.58
N SER A 469 -0.89 -25.89 49.17
CA SER A 469 -1.21 -27.22 48.65
C SER A 469 -2.33 -27.12 47.61
N LEU A 470 -2.07 -27.54 46.37
CA LEU A 470 -3.03 -27.61 45.29
C LEU A 470 -3.48 -29.06 45.08
N ALA A 471 -4.77 -29.33 45.34
CA ALA A 471 -5.35 -30.65 45.21
C ALA A 471 -5.26 -31.20 43.76
N ALA A 472 -5.28 -32.54 43.65
CA ALA A 472 -5.33 -33.24 42.37
C ALA A 472 -6.55 -32.82 41.55
N GLY A 473 -6.37 -32.54 40.26
CA GLY A 473 -7.45 -32.13 39.36
C GLY A 473 -7.87 -30.66 39.48
N TYR A 474 -7.19 -29.84 40.28
CA TYR A 474 -7.50 -28.41 40.41
C TYR A 474 -6.52 -27.51 39.64
N SER A 475 -6.96 -26.29 39.36
CA SER A 475 -6.10 -25.19 38.93
C SER A 475 -6.24 -23.99 39.86
N VAL A 476 -5.18 -23.20 39.97
CA VAL A 476 -5.15 -21.96 40.76
C VAL A 476 -4.42 -20.87 40.02
N TRP A 477 -4.97 -19.65 40.08
CA TRP A 477 -4.23 -18.46 39.68
C TRP A 477 -3.39 -17.96 40.82
N ILE A 478 -2.11 -17.69 40.58
CA ILE A 478 -1.21 -17.08 41.53
C ILE A 478 -0.79 -15.72 41.00
N VAL A 479 -1.02 -14.67 41.79
CA VAL A 479 -0.71 -13.28 41.44
C VAL A 479 0.29 -12.72 42.44
N SER A 480 1.40 -12.19 41.93
CA SER A 480 2.37 -11.46 42.74
C SER A 480 1.81 -10.11 43.15
N THR A 481 1.74 -9.84 44.45
CA THR A 481 1.39 -8.51 44.99
C THR A 481 2.62 -7.69 45.34
N SER A 482 3.79 -8.33 45.47
CA SER A 482 5.09 -7.70 45.70
C SER A 482 6.23 -8.67 45.41
N GLY A 483 7.48 -8.20 45.55
CA GLY A 483 8.71 -8.99 45.42
C GLY A 483 8.68 -10.39 46.06
N THR A 484 7.96 -10.51 47.16
CA THR A 484 7.98 -11.69 48.03
C THR A 484 6.58 -12.14 48.43
N THR A 485 5.50 -11.51 47.94
CA THR A 485 4.14 -11.84 48.38
C THR A 485 3.25 -12.22 47.20
N PHE A 486 2.58 -13.36 47.32
CA PHE A 486 1.67 -13.91 46.32
C PHE A 486 0.28 -14.15 46.91
N LYS A 487 -0.75 -14.00 46.08
CA LYS A 487 -2.15 -14.30 46.41
C LYS A 487 -2.71 -15.29 45.40
N THR A 488 -3.53 -16.23 45.87
CA THR A 488 -4.23 -17.16 45.00
C THR A 488 -5.64 -16.68 44.68
N TYR A 489 -6.11 -16.88 43.46
CA TYR A 489 -7.47 -16.58 43.02
C TYR A 489 -8.05 -17.78 42.27
N GLY A 490 -9.34 -18.05 42.47
CA GLY A 490 -10.11 -19.06 41.72
C GLY A 490 -9.58 -20.49 41.85
N LEU A 491 -10.25 -21.30 42.67
CA LEU A 491 -10.12 -22.75 42.61
C LEU A 491 -11.22 -23.27 41.68
N SER A 492 -10.85 -23.80 40.52
CA SER A 492 -11.77 -24.53 39.65
C SER A 492 -11.34 -25.98 39.52
N VAL A 493 -12.31 -26.89 39.58
CA VAL A 493 -12.10 -28.29 39.18
C VAL A 493 -11.85 -28.27 37.67
N ASN A 494 -10.76 -28.91 37.22
CA ASN A 494 -10.57 -29.14 35.80
C ASN A 494 -11.67 -30.10 35.34
N ALA A 495 -12.61 -29.61 34.52
CA ALA A 495 -13.59 -30.45 33.86
C ALA A 495 -12.93 -31.40 32.86
#